data_AF-A0A7C5XQY5-F1
#
_entry.id   AF-A0A7C5XQY5-F1
#
_cell.length_a   1.000
_cell.length_b   1.000
_cell.length_c   1.000
_cell.angle_alpha   90.00
_cell.angle_beta   90.00
_cell.angle_gamma   90.00
#
_symmetry.space_group_name_H-M   'P 1'
#
loop_
_entity.id
_entity.type
_entity.pdbx_description
1 polymer ?
#
loop_
_entity_poly.entity_id
_entity_poly.type
_entity_poly.pdbx_seq_one_letter_code
_entity_poly.pdbx_strand_id
1 'polypeptide(L)'
;MERERQRRIEETVRRINELFGDPAREQIYEQQAQAVGERLQMQLDEQRADADRMIRQALARRALLGGSADIDAQREIAERYSEGLLQAQARARDAAAGLRQADEEAKQRLIALAQGGRDVGTAAQQALAAMRANAEAARAQYGAAQLGDLFGGLAQVYQLGQVARGRRAAERENPYGTYFPRRGGYAGRVTGY
;
A
#
# COMPACT_ATOMS: atom_id res chain seq x y z
N MET A 1 -54.52 8.54 13.46
CA MET A 1 -53.49 7.64 14.02
C MET A 1 -52.62 7.04 12.92
N GLU A 2 -53.06 6.02 12.16
CA GLU A 2 -52.23 5.34 11.14
C GLU A 2 -51.66 6.30 10.06
N ARG A 3 -52.51 7.10 9.41
CA ARG A 3 -52.13 8.10 8.38
C ARG A 3 -51.12 9.15 8.86
N GLU A 4 -51.15 9.50 10.14
CA GLU A 4 -50.25 10.49 10.73
C GLU A 4 -48.86 9.89 10.98
N ARG A 5 -48.82 8.61 11.35
CA ARG A 5 -47.58 7.86 11.50
C ARG A 5 -46.90 7.65 10.15
N GLN A 6 -47.65 7.27 9.10
CA GLN A 6 -47.11 7.18 7.74
C GLN A 6 -46.50 8.51 7.27
N ARG A 7 -47.19 9.64 7.45
CA ARG A 7 -46.68 10.96 7.06
C ARG A 7 -45.35 11.31 7.73
N ARG A 8 -45.19 11.01 9.03
CA ARG A 8 -43.94 11.27 9.76
C ARG A 8 -42.80 10.39 9.25
N ILE A 9 -43.07 9.12 8.95
CA ILE A 9 -42.08 8.19 8.38
C ILE A 9 -41.63 8.69 7.00
N GLU A 10 -42.56 9.08 6.13
CA GLU A 10 -42.26 9.62 4.80
C GLU A 10 -41.41 10.89 4.86
N GLU A 11 -41.74 11.82 5.76
CA GLU A 11 -40.96 13.04 5.99
C GLU A 11 -39.54 12.73 6.48
N THR A 12 -39.40 11.74 7.37
CA THR A 12 -38.11 11.30 7.90
C THR A 12 -37.25 10.67 6.82
N VAL A 13 -37.82 9.77 6.03
CA VAL A 13 -37.13 9.14 4.90
C VAL A 13 -36.71 10.20 3.87
N ARG A 14 -37.55 11.21 3.62
CA ARG A 14 -37.20 12.34 2.74
C ARG A 14 -35.99 13.11 3.26
N ARG A 15 -35.98 13.49 4.55
CA ARG A 15 -34.85 14.18 5.17
C ARG A 15 -33.56 13.35 5.16
N ILE A 16 -33.67 12.03 5.38
CA ILE A 16 -32.52 11.13 5.25
C ILE A 16 -32.01 11.16 3.81
N ASN A 17 -32.89 11.04 2.80
CA ASN A 17 -32.47 11.10 1.41
C ASN A 17 -31.85 12.45 1.03
N GLU A 18 -32.37 13.56 1.52
CA GLU A 18 -31.78 14.90 1.32
C GLU A 18 -30.39 15.01 1.95
N LEU A 19 -30.22 14.54 3.20
CA LEU A 19 -28.93 14.56 3.91
C LEU A 19 -27.86 13.68 3.23
N PHE A 20 -28.27 12.56 2.65
CA PHE A 20 -27.36 11.65 1.94
C PHE A 20 -27.21 11.98 0.44
N GLY A 21 -28.08 12.82 -0.11
CA GLY A 21 -28.02 13.32 -1.48
C GLY A 21 -27.30 14.67 -1.64
N ASP A 22 -26.77 15.23 -0.55
CA ASP A 22 -26.05 16.51 -0.57
C ASP A 22 -24.78 16.43 -1.46
N PRO A 23 -24.61 17.32 -2.45
CA PRO A 23 -23.41 17.36 -3.29
C PRO A 23 -22.12 17.61 -2.52
N ALA A 24 -22.17 18.18 -1.32
CA ALA A 24 -21.00 18.30 -0.44
C ALA A 24 -20.38 16.93 -0.08
N ARG A 25 -21.16 15.84 -0.14
CA ARG A 25 -20.62 14.48 0.07
C ARG A 25 -19.77 13.99 -1.08
N GLU A 26 -20.12 14.36 -2.31
CA GLU A 26 -19.31 14.00 -3.48
C GLU A 26 -17.90 14.58 -3.33
N GLN A 27 -17.80 15.82 -2.85
CA GLN A 27 -16.52 16.45 -2.53
C GLN A 27 -15.74 15.70 -1.43
N ILE A 28 -16.43 15.13 -0.43
CA ILE A 28 -15.78 14.33 0.62
C ILE A 28 -15.21 13.04 0.03
N TYR A 29 -15.92 12.37 -0.87
CA TYR A 29 -15.42 11.17 -1.54
C TYR A 29 -14.21 11.49 -2.42
N GLU A 30 -14.24 12.61 -3.15
CA GLU A 30 -13.12 13.08 -3.95
C GLU A 30 -11.90 13.44 -3.09
N GLN A 31 -12.09 14.18 -2.00
CA GLN A 31 -11.03 14.49 -1.04
C GLN A 31 -10.43 13.24 -0.43
N GLN A 32 -11.25 12.23 -0.14
CA GLN A 32 -10.76 10.94 0.35
C GLN A 32 -9.89 10.23 -0.70
N ALA A 33 -10.32 10.18 -1.95
CA ALA A 33 -9.51 9.63 -3.04
C ALA A 33 -8.19 10.41 -3.21
N GLN A 34 -8.24 11.74 -3.20
CA GLN A 34 -7.06 12.59 -3.32
C GLN A 34 -6.07 12.35 -2.18
N ALA A 35 -6.52 12.39 -0.93
CA ALA A 35 -5.67 12.17 0.23
C ALA A 35 -5.00 10.78 0.23
N VAL A 36 -5.74 9.74 -0.19
CA VAL A 36 -5.17 8.39 -0.35
C VAL A 36 -4.17 8.36 -1.50
N GLY A 37 -4.51 8.95 -2.64
CA GLY A 37 -3.65 9.02 -3.83
C GLY A 37 -2.33 9.73 -3.54
N GLU A 38 -2.38 10.92 -2.93
CA GLU A 38 -1.21 11.70 -2.52
C GLU A 38 -0.31 10.91 -1.57
N ARG A 39 -0.90 10.25 -0.57
CA ARG A 39 -0.12 9.44 0.38
C ARG A 39 0.56 8.25 -0.28
N LEU A 40 -0.15 7.52 -1.14
CA LEU A 40 0.43 6.41 -1.88
C LEU A 40 1.51 6.88 -2.85
N GLN A 41 1.32 8.04 -3.49
CA GLN A 41 2.32 8.65 -4.35
C GLN A 41 3.60 9.01 -3.57
N MET A 42 3.48 9.64 -2.40
CA MET A 42 4.64 9.92 -1.54
C MET A 42 5.40 8.64 -1.17
N GLN A 43 4.68 7.58 -0.79
CA GLN A 43 5.31 6.28 -0.50
C GLN A 43 6.02 5.69 -1.73
N LEU A 44 5.41 5.82 -2.91
CA LEU A 44 6.00 5.34 -4.16
C LEU A 44 7.29 6.11 -4.51
N ASP A 45 7.29 7.44 -4.32
CA ASP A 45 8.45 8.31 -4.53
C ASP A 45 9.60 7.95 -3.59
N GLU A 46 9.29 7.70 -2.30
CA GLU A 46 10.26 7.24 -1.31
C GLU A 46 10.88 5.89 -1.70
N GLN A 47 10.04 4.88 -2.00
CA GLN A 47 10.52 3.56 -2.41
C GLN A 47 11.38 3.63 -3.68
N ARG A 48 10.99 4.46 -4.65
CA ARG A 48 11.77 4.69 -5.87
C ARG A 48 13.13 5.31 -5.55
N ALA A 49 13.18 6.33 -4.70
CA ALA A 49 14.43 7.00 -4.34
C ALA A 49 15.37 6.04 -3.61
N ASP A 50 14.85 5.19 -2.72
CA ASP A 50 15.61 4.15 -2.05
C ASP A 50 16.17 3.12 -3.03
N ALA A 51 15.32 2.62 -3.93
CA ALA A 51 15.73 1.66 -4.94
C ALA A 51 16.80 2.22 -5.88
N ASP A 52 16.63 3.44 -6.38
CA ASP A 52 17.62 4.12 -7.22
C ASP A 52 18.96 4.26 -6.50
N ARG A 53 18.95 4.68 -5.23
CA ARG A 53 20.18 4.75 -4.41
C ARG A 53 20.86 3.39 -4.26
N MET A 54 20.11 2.34 -3.94
CA MET A 54 20.66 1.00 -3.74
C MET A 54 21.22 0.41 -5.04
N ILE A 55 20.51 0.59 -6.15
CA ILE A 55 20.92 0.12 -7.49
C ILE A 55 22.16 0.86 -7.95
N ARG A 56 22.19 2.20 -7.84
CA ARG A 56 23.37 2.99 -8.17
C ARG A 56 24.59 2.58 -7.36
N GLN A 57 24.43 2.35 -6.06
CA GLN A 57 25.53 1.84 -5.23
C GLN A 57 26.00 0.46 -5.69
N ALA A 58 25.08 -0.44 -6.05
CA ALA A 58 25.42 -1.77 -6.56
C ALA A 58 26.13 -1.71 -7.92
N LEU A 59 25.70 -0.83 -8.83
CA LEU A 59 26.31 -0.61 -10.14
C LEU A 59 27.68 0.07 -10.01
N ALA A 60 27.81 1.08 -9.15
CA ALA A 60 29.06 1.77 -8.87
C ALA A 60 30.13 0.81 -8.33
N ARG A 61 29.76 -0.05 -7.37
CA ARG A 61 30.65 -1.12 -6.84
C ARG A 61 31.12 -2.11 -7.93
N ARG A 62 30.45 -2.13 -9.08
CA ARG A 62 30.77 -3.00 -10.23
C ARG A 62 31.36 -2.23 -11.41
N ALA A 63 31.59 -0.93 -11.28
CA ALA A 63 31.98 -0.04 -12.39
C ALA A 63 31.03 -0.14 -13.61
N LEU A 64 29.75 -0.44 -13.37
CA LEU A 64 28.71 -0.56 -14.40
C LEU A 64 27.86 0.72 -14.51
N LEU A 65 28.17 1.74 -13.69
CA LEU A 65 27.51 3.04 -13.73
C LEU A 65 27.74 3.70 -15.11
N GLY A 66 26.70 4.27 -15.72
CA GLY A 66 26.77 4.86 -17.05
C GLY A 66 26.84 3.86 -18.22
N GLY A 67 26.84 2.54 -17.93
CA GLY A 67 26.76 1.48 -18.95
C GLY A 67 25.33 1.05 -19.27
N SER A 68 25.18 0.05 -20.14
CA SER A 68 23.86 -0.53 -20.48
C SER A 68 23.11 -1.06 -19.26
N ALA A 69 23.82 -1.63 -18.28
CA ALA A 69 23.22 -2.11 -17.04
C ALA A 69 22.59 -1.00 -16.17
N ASP A 70 23.11 0.23 -16.25
CA ASP A 70 22.52 1.40 -15.57
C ASP A 70 21.26 1.86 -16.32
N ILE A 71 21.33 1.94 -17.66
CA ILE A 71 20.19 2.32 -18.50
C ILE A 71 19.02 1.34 -18.32
N ASP A 72 19.29 0.04 -18.34
CA ASP A 72 18.25 -0.99 -18.17
C ASP A 72 17.63 -0.93 -16.77
N ALA A 73 18.44 -0.68 -15.74
CA ALA A 73 17.94 -0.53 -14.37
C ALA A 73 17.04 0.71 -14.23
N GLN A 74 17.43 1.84 -14.83
CA GLN A 74 16.61 3.05 -14.82
C GLN A 74 15.30 2.88 -15.60
N ARG A 75 15.32 2.14 -16.72
CA ARG A 75 14.10 1.77 -17.45
C ARG A 75 13.16 0.96 -16.57
N GLU A 76 13.68 -0.07 -15.91
CA GLU A 76 12.86 -0.93 -15.04
C GLU A 76 12.29 -0.15 -13.83
N ILE A 77 13.06 0.78 -13.24
CA ILE A 77 12.56 1.68 -12.19
C ILE A 77 11.40 2.54 -12.73
N ALA A 78 11.54 3.09 -13.93
CA ALA A 78 10.49 3.93 -14.54
C ALA A 78 9.22 3.14 -14.85
N GLU A 79 9.36 1.91 -15.36
CA GLU A 79 8.25 1.00 -15.63
C GLU A 79 7.49 0.69 -14.34
N ARG A 80 8.19 0.20 -13.29
CA ARG A 80 7.59 -0.10 -11.98
C ARG A 80 6.97 1.13 -11.31
N TYR A 81 7.58 2.30 -11.48
CA TYR A 81 7.01 3.56 -10.98
C TYR A 81 5.71 3.90 -11.69
N SER A 82 5.64 3.74 -13.01
CA SER A 82 4.40 3.99 -13.76
C SER A 82 3.28 3.00 -13.39
N GLU A 83 3.61 1.71 -13.22
CA GLU A 83 2.69 0.70 -12.68
C GLU A 83 2.22 1.04 -11.27
N GLY A 84 3.14 1.47 -10.40
CA GLY A 84 2.84 1.90 -9.03
C GLY A 84 1.89 3.10 -8.98
N LEU A 85 2.05 4.07 -9.88
CA LEU A 85 1.13 5.21 -10.01
C LEU A 85 -0.28 4.75 -10.39
N LEU A 86 -0.40 3.82 -11.35
CA LEU A 86 -1.70 3.28 -11.74
C LEU A 86 -2.36 2.52 -10.58
N GLN A 87 -1.59 1.73 -9.82
CA GLN A 87 -2.09 1.04 -8.63
C GLN A 87 -2.50 2.01 -7.53
N ALA A 88 -1.74 3.09 -7.31
CA ALA A 88 -2.08 4.15 -6.36
C ALA A 88 -3.41 4.82 -6.73
N GLN A 89 -3.60 5.17 -8.00
CA GLN A 89 -4.84 5.74 -8.50
C GLN A 89 -6.04 4.78 -8.38
N ALA A 90 -5.84 3.50 -8.69
CA ALA A 90 -6.88 2.48 -8.52
C ALA A 90 -7.33 2.39 -7.06
N ARG A 91 -6.38 2.30 -6.12
CA ARG A 91 -6.68 2.24 -4.68
C ARG A 91 -7.32 3.51 -4.14
N ALA A 92 -6.95 4.68 -4.66
CA ALA A 92 -7.60 5.94 -4.35
C ALA A 92 -9.09 5.92 -4.75
N ARG A 93 -9.41 5.41 -5.94
CA ARG A 93 -10.79 5.24 -6.40
C ARG A 93 -11.55 4.22 -5.57
N ASP A 94 -10.91 3.11 -5.21
CA ASP A 94 -11.50 2.08 -4.34
C ASP A 94 -11.82 2.63 -2.95
N ALA A 95 -10.99 3.52 -2.42
CA ALA A 95 -11.23 4.18 -1.13
C ALA A 95 -12.47 5.09 -1.18
N ALA A 96 -12.64 5.88 -2.25
CA ALA A 96 -13.85 6.67 -2.45
C ALA A 96 -15.10 5.80 -2.64
N ALA A 97 -14.99 4.72 -3.42
CA ALA A 97 -16.09 3.79 -3.64
C ALA A 97 -16.51 3.09 -2.32
N GLY A 98 -15.56 2.67 -1.50
CA GLY A 98 -15.81 2.07 -0.20
C GLY A 98 -16.50 3.04 0.78
N LEU A 99 -16.07 4.30 0.81
CA LEU A 99 -16.72 5.34 1.62
C LEU A 99 -18.16 5.60 1.14
N ARG A 100 -18.39 5.68 -0.18
CA ARG A 100 -19.74 5.81 -0.75
C ARG A 100 -20.63 4.62 -0.38
N GLN A 101 -20.09 3.40 -0.42
CA GLN A 101 -20.84 2.20 -0.04
C GLN A 101 -21.20 2.24 1.46
N ALA A 102 -20.26 2.58 2.34
CA ALA A 102 -20.52 2.69 3.78
C ALA A 102 -21.60 3.73 4.10
N ASP A 103 -21.64 4.84 3.36
CA ASP A 103 -22.67 5.85 3.48
C ASP A 103 -24.04 5.34 3.00
N GLU A 104 -24.12 4.62 1.89
CA GLU A 104 -25.39 4.02 1.45
C GLU A 104 -25.89 2.96 2.46
N GLU A 105 -25.00 2.14 3.03
CA GLU A 105 -25.37 1.20 4.09
C GLU A 105 -25.87 1.89 5.35
N ALA A 106 -25.28 3.03 5.73
CA ALA A 106 -25.77 3.85 6.85
C ALA A 106 -27.16 4.42 6.55
N LYS A 107 -27.36 4.97 5.37
CA LYS A 107 -28.66 5.48 4.90
C LYS A 107 -29.75 4.40 4.96
N GLN A 108 -29.48 3.21 4.45
CA GLN A 108 -30.45 2.10 4.47
C GLN A 108 -30.80 1.67 5.90
N ARG A 109 -29.82 1.60 6.80
CA ARG A 109 -30.05 1.32 8.23
C ARG A 109 -30.95 2.36 8.89
N LEU A 110 -30.77 3.64 8.56
CA LEU A 110 -31.57 4.74 9.09
C LEU A 110 -33.00 4.75 8.56
N ILE A 111 -33.17 4.45 7.27
CA ILE A 111 -34.50 4.29 6.67
C ILE A 111 -35.24 3.13 7.36
N ALA A 112 -34.57 2.00 7.59
CA ALA A 112 -35.17 0.88 8.31
C ALA A 112 -35.57 1.25 9.75
N LEU A 113 -34.74 2.02 10.46
CA LEU A 113 -35.05 2.53 11.80
C LEU A 113 -36.26 3.48 11.80
N ALA A 114 -36.33 4.39 10.82
CA ALA A 114 -37.45 5.31 10.65
C ALA A 114 -38.76 4.55 10.35
N GLN A 115 -38.72 3.55 9.46
CA GLN A 115 -39.87 2.70 9.14
C GLN A 115 -40.33 1.85 10.33
N GLY A 116 -39.41 1.40 11.18
CA GLY A 116 -39.71 0.71 12.44
C GLY A 116 -40.45 1.58 13.48
N GLY A 117 -40.56 2.89 13.24
CA GLY A 117 -41.29 3.82 14.10
C GLY A 117 -40.59 4.17 15.41
N ARG A 118 -39.26 3.99 15.47
CA ARG A 118 -38.44 4.59 16.54
C ARG A 118 -38.39 6.09 16.34
N ASP A 119 -38.42 6.84 17.43
CA ASP A 119 -38.50 8.30 17.44
C ASP A 119 -37.56 8.96 16.43
N VAL A 120 -38.16 9.77 15.56
CA VAL A 120 -37.52 10.43 14.42
C VAL A 120 -36.37 11.35 14.86
N GLY A 121 -36.49 11.99 16.03
CA GLY A 121 -35.46 12.83 16.61
C GLY A 121 -34.20 12.05 17.02
N THR A 122 -34.37 10.86 17.58
CA THR A 122 -33.29 9.96 17.96
C THR A 122 -32.65 9.32 16.72
N ALA A 123 -33.45 9.00 15.69
CA ALA A 123 -32.96 8.46 14.43
C ALA A 123 -32.04 9.45 13.67
N ALA A 124 -32.37 10.74 13.66
CA ALA A 124 -31.52 11.76 13.04
C ALA A 124 -30.19 11.97 13.78
N GLN A 125 -30.20 11.92 15.12
CA GLN A 125 -28.96 11.99 15.91
C GLN A 125 -28.09 10.75 15.72
N GLN A 126 -28.70 9.57 15.66
CA GLN A 126 -28.00 8.32 15.35
C GLN A 126 -27.45 8.32 13.91
N ALA A 127 -28.17 8.93 12.96
CA ALA A 127 -27.68 9.14 11.60
C ALA A 127 -26.41 9.96 11.55
N LEU A 128 -26.41 11.09 12.26
CA LEU A 128 -25.26 11.98 12.33
C LEU A 128 -24.06 11.29 13.01
N ALA A 129 -24.31 10.51 14.06
CA ALA A 129 -23.29 9.74 14.75
C ALA A 129 -22.70 8.63 13.88
N ALA A 130 -23.55 7.85 13.18
CA ALA A 130 -23.11 6.80 12.26
C ALA A 130 -22.31 7.39 11.09
N MET A 131 -22.75 8.52 10.56
CA MET A 131 -22.06 9.22 9.48
C MET A 131 -20.67 9.72 9.91
N ARG A 132 -20.54 10.31 11.11
CA ARG A 132 -19.24 10.71 11.67
C ARG A 132 -18.33 9.49 11.90
N ALA A 133 -18.88 8.43 12.49
CA ALA A 133 -18.14 7.20 12.71
C ALA A 133 -17.67 6.54 11.41
N ASN A 134 -18.49 6.54 10.35
CA ASN A 134 -18.10 6.04 9.03
C ASN A 134 -17.00 6.89 8.40
N ALA A 135 -17.11 8.21 8.48
CA ALA A 135 -16.08 9.12 7.98
C ALA A 135 -14.75 8.95 8.74
N GLU A 136 -14.80 8.77 10.07
CA GLU A 136 -13.62 8.48 10.90
C GLU A 136 -13.04 7.09 10.62
N ALA A 137 -13.88 6.07 10.48
CA ALA A 137 -13.46 4.70 10.16
C ALA A 137 -12.83 4.62 8.77
N ALA A 138 -13.40 5.30 7.76
CA ALA A 138 -12.80 5.39 6.44
C ALA A 138 -11.45 6.12 6.49
N ARG A 139 -11.35 7.24 7.21
CA ARG A 139 -10.07 7.93 7.42
C ARG A 139 -9.03 7.03 8.08
N ALA A 140 -9.41 6.23 9.09
CA ALA A 140 -8.51 5.31 9.77
C ALA A 140 -8.09 4.11 8.89
N GLN A 141 -9.06 3.47 8.25
CA GLN A 141 -8.85 2.28 7.40
C GLN A 141 -8.00 2.60 6.18
N TYR A 142 -8.26 3.73 5.53
CA TYR A 142 -7.52 4.15 4.35
C TYR A 142 -6.31 5.03 4.66
N GLY A 143 -6.18 5.54 5.89
CA GLY A 143 -4.92 6.09 6.42
C GLY A 143 -3.83 5.02 6.56
N ALA A 144 -4.23 3.75 6.73
CA ALA A 144 -3.33 2.61 6.79
C ALA A 144 -3.05 1.94 5.42
N ALA A 145 -3.68 2.38 4.32
CA ALA A 145 -3.49 1.74 3.01
C ALA A 145 -2.03 1.90 2.53
N GLN A 146 -1.23 0.85 2.43
CA GLN A 146 0.17 0.96 2.00
C GLN A 146 0.33 0.34 0.63
N LEU A 147 1.03 1.01 -0.29
CA LEU A 147 1.59 0.30 -1.45
C LEU A 147 2.50 -0.81 -0.92
N GLY A 148 2.37 -2.02 -1.46
CA GLY A 148 3.34 -3.08 -1.17
C GLY A 148 4.75 -2.64 -1.61
N ASP A 149 5.76 -3.40 -1.21
CA ASP A 149 7.13 -3.14 -1.66
C ASP A 149 7.27 -3.48 -3.15
N LEU A 150 7.22 -2.45 -4.01
CA LEU A 150 7.25 -2.59 -5.48
C LEU A 150 8.68 -2.70 -6.02
N PHE A 151 9.68 -2.28 -5.23
CA PHE A 151 11.07 -2.13 -5.66
C PHE A 151 12.08 -2.98 -4.87
N GLY A 152 11.73 -3.59 -3.73
CA GLY A 152 12.69 -4.30 -2.88
C GLY A 152 13.32 -5.51 -3.54
N GLY A 153 12.59 -6.22 -4.41
CA GLY A 153 13.16 -7.29 -5.21
C GLY A 153 14.19 -6.81 -6.24
N LEU A 154 14.03 -5.58 -6.75
CA LEU A 154 14.89 -5.02 -7.79
C LEU A 154 16.29 -4.74 -7.25
N ALA A 155 16.37 -4.01 -6.13
CA ALA A 155 17.64 -3.72 -5.47
C ALA A 155 18.37 -5.01 -5.10
N GLN A 156 17.64 -6.03 -4.65
CA GLN A 156 18.22 -7.32 -4.30
C GLN A 156 18.73 -8.10 -5.52
N VAL A 157 18.07 -8.06 -6.68
CA VAL A 157 18.58 -8.65 -7.94
C VAL A 157 19.89 -7.99 -8.35
N TYR A 158 19.95 -6.66 -8.34
CA TYR A 158 21.16 -5.93 -8.66
C TYR A 158 22.26 -6.15 -7.61
N GLN A 159 21.96 -6.45 -6.35
CA GLN A 159 22.96 -6.87 -5.36
C GLN A 159 23.40 -8.34 -5.54
N LEU A 160 22.47 -9.27 -5.80
CA LEU A 160 22.68 -10.71 -5.93
C LEU A 160 23.39 -11.15 -7.23
N GLY A 161 23.46 -10.28 -8.24
CA GLY A 161 24.27 -10.52 -9.45
C GLY A 161 25.72 -10.95 -9.16
N GLN A 162 26.25 -10.68 -7.96
CA GLN A 162 27.54 -11.17 -7.46
C GLN A 162 27.50 -12.62 -6.93
N VAL A 163 26.43 -13.10 -6.28
CA VAL A 163 26.39 -14.49 -5.79
C VAL A 163 26.42 -15.46 -6.98
N ALA A 164 25.67 -15.17 -8.04
CA ALA A 164 25.58 -16.03 -9.20
C ALA A 164 26.80 -15.92 -10.16
N ARG A 165 27.49 -14.77 -10.22
CA ARG A 165 28.72 -14.61 -11.02
C ARG A 165 29.98 -14.93 -10.23
N GLY A 166 30.02 -14.59 -8.94
CA GLY A 166 31.09 -14.96 -8.00
C GLY A 166 31.12 -16.46 -7.71
N ARG A 167 29.97 -17.15 -7.59
CA ARG A 167 29.94 -18.63 -7.59
C ARG A 167 30.45 -19.20 -8.91
N ARG A 168 29.99 -18.69 -10.06
CA ARG A 168 30.44 -19.20 -11.37
C ARG A 168 31.91 -18.88 -11.67
N ALA A 169 32.43 -17.77 -11.15
CA ALA A 169 33.85 -17.43 -11.21
C ALA A 169 34.67 -18.29 -10.25
N ALA A 170 34.21 -18.48 -9.00
CA ALA A 170 34.86 -19.39 -8.05
C ALA A 170 34.81 -20.87 -8.47
N GLU A 171 33.73 -21.31 -9.14
CA GLU A 171 33.61 -22.64 -9.74
C GLU A 171 34.49 -22.80 -10.98
N ARG A 172 34.76 -21.72 -11.73
CA ARG A 172 35.69 -21.71 -12.87
C ARG A 172 37.15 -21.54 -12.46
N GLU A 173 37.42 -20.82 -11.38
CA GLU A 173 38.75 -20.56 -10.83
C GLU A 173 39.21 -21.71 -9.90
N ASN A 174 38.26 -22.52 -9.40
CA ASN A 174 38.56 -23.65 -8.53
C ASN A 174 37.80 -24.95 -8.92
N PRO A 175 37.99 -25.50 -10.13
CA PRO A 175 37.39 -26.78 -10.53
C PRO A 175 37.95 -27.98 -9.75
N TYR A 176 39.05 -27.80 -8.98
CA TYR A 176 39.73 -28.85 -8.21
C TYR A 176 40.19 -28.38 -6.81
N GLY A 177 39.40 -27.53 -6.16
CA GLY A 177 39.68 -27.05 -4.80
C GLY A 177 39.53 -28.16 -3.76
N THR A 178 40.57 -28.98 -3.63
CA THR A 178 40.66 -30.02 -2.61
C THR A 178 40.56 -29.38 -1.23
N TYR A 179 39.44 -29.68 -0.58
CA TYR A 179 39.15 -29.37 0.80
C TYR A 179 40.14 -30.14 1.69
N PHE A 180 41.25 -29.52 2.07
CA PHE A 180 42.10 -30.02 3.15
C PHE A 180 41.70 -29.30 4.45
N PRO A 181 40.92 -29.93 5.35
CA PRO A 181 40.70 -29.36 6.66
C PRO A 181 42.00 -29.45 7.47
N ARG A 182 42.53 -28.30 7.88
CA ARG A 182 43.57 -28.18 8.91
C ARG A 182 43.07 -28.87 10.18
N ARG A 183 43.53 -30.10 10.43
CA ARG A 183 43.41 -30.77 11.73
C ARG A 183 44.65 -30.44 12.54
N GLY A 184 44.45 -29.67 13.62
CA GLY A 184 45.47 -29.46 14.64
C GLY A 184 45.95 -30.78 15.23
N GLY A 185 47.25 -30.85 15.53
CA GLY A 185 47.88 -31.98 16.19
C GLY A 185 49.26 -31.56 16.70
N TYR A 186 49.30 -31.06 17.92
CA TYR A 186 50.51 -30.92 18.71
C TYR A 186 51.09 -32.32 18.97
N ALA A 187 52.35 -32.56 18.60
CA ALA A 187 53.19 -33.61 19.18
C ALA A 187 54.66 -33.27 18.89
N GLY A 188 55.39 -32.86 19.92
CA GLY A 188 56.82 -32.61 19.83
C GLY A 188 57.62 -33.90 19.71
N ARG A 189 58.81 -33.80 19.12
CA ARG A 189 60.00 -34.54 19.56
C ARG A 189 61.27 -33.87 19.02
N VAL A 190 62.13 -33.48 19.95
CA VAL A 190 63.51 -33.03 19.72
C VAL A 190 64.39 -34.24 19.40
N THR A 191 65.20 -34.20 18.35
CA THR A 191 66.45 -34.99 18.14
C THR A 191 67.22 -34.30 16.99
N GLY A 192 68.39 -33.66 17.20
CA GLY A 192 69.76 -34.23 17.18
C GLY A 192 70.19 -34.53 15.74
N TYR A 193 71.21 -33.93 15.12
CA TYR A 193 72.55 -33.51 15.56
C TYR A 193 72.96 -32.16 14.97
#